data_AF-A0A699XVI4-F1
#
_entry.id   AF-A0A699XVI4-F1
#
_cell.length_a   1.000
_cell.length_b   1.000
_cell.length_c   1.000
_cell.angle_alpha   90.00
_cell.angle_beta   90.00
_cell.angle_gamma   90.00
#
_symmetry.space_group_name_H-M   'P 1'
#
loop_
_entity.id
_entity.type
_entity.pdbx_description
1 polymer ?
#
loop_
_entity_poly.entity_id
_entity_poly.type
_entity_poly.pdbx_seq_one_letter_code
_entity_poly.pdbx_strand_id
1 'polypeptide(L)' 'MPAAEWIDQATGHKVQRLTPLDGTNAGFYFHNNPFLKTAGGQDEMVFYHTDAQGQQLRLLNLQTHK' A
#
# COMPACT_ATOMS: atom_id res chain seq x y z
N MET A 1 0.70 -3.73 16.25
CA MET A 1 0.62 -3.83 14.78
C MET A 1 0.34 -5.28 14.40
N PRO A 2 -0.66 -5.58 13.55
CA PRO A 2 -0.85 -6.94 13.04
C PRO A 2 0.35 -7.41 12.22
N ALA A 3 0.45 -8.73 12.02
CA ALA A 3 1.51 -9.34 11.20
C ALA A 3 1.53 -8.73 9.80
N ALA A 4 2.73 -8.55 9.24
CA ALA A 4 2.90 -7.98 7.90
C ALA A 4 2.40 -8.91 6.79
N GLU A 5 2.29 -10.20 7.08
CA GLU A 5 1.89 -11.25 6.13
C GLU A 5 1.19 -12.38 6.87
N TRP A 6 0.14 -12.96 6.26
CA TRP A 6 -0.54 -14.14 6.79
C TRP A 6 -1.20 -14.95 5.67
N ILE A 7 -1.57 -16.20 5.98
CA ILE A 7 -2.41 -17.04 5.12
C ILE A 7 -3.86 -16.93 5.57
N ASP A 8 -4.72 -16.47 4.68
CA ASP A 8 -6.16 -16.47 4.90
C ASP A 8 -6.67 -17.91 5.04
N GLN A 9 -7.29 -18.22 6.17
CA GLN A 9 -7.65 -19.61 6.51
C GLN A 9 -8.80 -20.16 5.65
N ALA A 10 -9.68 -19.29 5.14
CA ALA A 10 -10.82 -19.73 4.33
C ALA A 10 -10.42 -20.04 2.89
N THR A 11 -9.43 -19.33 2.35
CA THR A 11 -9.08 -19.37 0.93
C THR A 11 -7.67 -19.90 0.65
N GLY A 12 -6.81 -19.98 1.66
CA GLY A 12 -5.41 -20.38 1.50
C GLY A 12 -4.53 -19.33 0.79
N HIS A 13 -5.09 -18.18 0.43
CA HIS A 13 -4.31 -17.11 -0.19
C HIS A 13 -3.41 -16.40 0.81
N LYS A 14 -2.26 -15.99 0.31
CA LYS A 14 -1.32 -15.15 1.02
C LYS A 14 -1.78 -13.70 0.97
N VAL A 15 -1.92 -13.08 2.13
CA VAL A 15 -2.27 -11.67 2.27
C VAL A 15 -1.10 -10.92 2.88
N GLN A 16 -0.74 -9.80 2.27
CA GLN A 16 0.37 -8.97 2.70
C GLN A 16 -0.10 -7.54 2.96
N ARG A 17 0.24 -6.99 4.12
CA ARG A 17 0.01 -5.59 4.45
C ARG A 17 1.10 -4.74 3.80
N LEU A 18 0.69 -3.81 2.93
CA LEU A 18 1.61 -2.99 2.16
C LEU A 18 2.14 -1.75 2.92
N THR A 19 1.36 -1.21 3.86
CA THR A 19 1.72 0.03 4.57
C THR A 19 2.20 -0.26 5.99
N PRO A 20 3.44 0.13 6.36
CA PRO A 20 3.96 -0.03 7.71
C PRO A 20 3.69 1.16 8.63
N LEU A 21 3.22 2.29 8.07
CA LEU A 21 3.06 3.57 8.77
C LEU A 21 1.86 3.57 9.72
N ASP A 22 2.06 4.11 10.92
CA ASP A 22 0.99 4.46 11.86
C ASP A 22 0.08 5.54 11.29
N GLY A 23 -1.21 5.50 11.63
CA GLY A 23 -2.22 6.40 11.06
C GLY A 23 -3.17 5.68 10.10
N THR A 24 -3.98 6.45 9.37
CA THR A 24 -4.97 5.89 8.45
C THR A 24 -4.40 5.84 7.04
N ASN A 25 -4.36 4.64 6.46
CA ASN A 25 -3.88 4.41 5.11
C ASN A 25 -5.04 3.89 4.24
N ALA A 26 -5.23 4.48 3.06
CA ALA A 26 -6.33 4.10 2.16
C ALA A 26 -5.89 4.05 0.70
N GLY A 27 -6.44 3.08 -0.03
CA GLY A 27 -6.34 3.03 -1.49
C GLY A 27 -7.24 4.08 -2.16
N PHE A 28 -7.09 4.21 -3.46
CA PHE A 28 -7.95 5.07 -4.27
C PHE A 28 -9.31 4.39 -4.51
N TYR A 29 -10.30 5.17 -4.97
CA TYR A 29 -11.51 4.57 -5.53
C TYR A 29 -11.16 3.59 -6.65
N PHE A 30 -11.91 2.49 -6.74
CA PHE A 30 -11.57 1.33 -7.57
C PHE A 30 -11.40 1.63 -9.07
N HIS A 31 -11.97 2.72 -9.58
CA HIS A 31 -11.83 3.13 -10.98
C HIS A 31 -10.61 4.03 -11.25
N ASN A 32 -9.90 4.45 -10.20
CA ASN A 32 -8.66 5.21 -10.31
C ASN A 32 -7.48 4.26 -10.14
N ASN A 33 -6.71 4.05 -11.20
CA ASN A 33 -5.53 3.20 -11.15
C ASN A 33 -4.44 3.85 -10.26
N PRO A 34 -4.07 3.27 -9.11
CA PRO A 34 -3.05 3.81 -8.24
C PRO A 34 -1.63 3.35 -8.64
N PHE A 35 -1.51 2.45 -9.63
CA PHE A 35 -0.25 1.83 -10.00
C PHE A 35 0.48 2.63 -11.07
N LEU A 36 1.75 2.91 -10.80
CA LEU A 36 2.64 3.66 -11.65
C LEU A 36 3.80 2.79 -12.09
N LYS A 37 4.18 2.93 -13.36
CA LYS A 37 5.48 2.48 -13.84
C LYS A 37 6.41 3.68 -13.87
N THR A 38 7.49 3.65 -13.10
CA THR A 38 8.46 4.75 -13.10
C THR A 38 9.38 4.68 -14.32
N ALA A 39 10.07 5.78 -14.62
CA ALA A 39 11.07 5.81 -15.68
C ALA A 39 12.21 4.79 -15.46
N GLY A 40 12.44 4.39 -14.20
CA GLY A 40 13.39 3.33 -13.83
C GLY A 40 12.84 1.91 -13.94
N GLY A 41 11.61 1.73 -14.44
CA GLY A 41 10.95 0.43 -14.56
C GLY A 41 10.46 -0.15 -13.23
N GLN A 42 10.38 0.65 -12.17
CA GLN A 42 9.87 0.20 -10.87
C GLN A 42 8.35 0.21 -10.90
N ASP A 43 7.75 -0.75 -10.16
CA ASP A 43 6.31 -0.77 -9.94
C ASP A 43 6.03 -0.07 -8.61
N GLU A 44 5.36 1.07 -8.69
CA GLU A 44 4.99 1.87 -7.53
C GLU A 44 3.47 1.95 -7.39
N MET A 45 3.02 2.18 -6.16
CA MET A 45 1.63 2.43 -5.84
C MET A 45 1.51 3.75 -5.09
N VAL A 46 0.59 4.62 -5.53
CA VAL A 46 0.19 5.81 -4.79
C VAL A 46 -0.94 5.45 -3.83
N PHE A 47 -0.88 5.95 -2.60
CA PHE A 47 -1.95 5.77 -1.61
C PHE A 47 -2.15 7.01 -0.74
N TYR A 48 -3.31 7.11 -0.10
CA TYR A 48 -3.61 8.14 0.89
C TYR A 48 -3.07 7.76 2.25
N HIS A 49 -2.42 8.71 2.91
CA HIS A 49 -1.99 8.60 4.30
C HIS A 49 -2.50 9.80 5.09
N THR A 50 -3.13 9.56 6.24
CA THR A 50 -3.60 10.61 7.13
C THR A 50 -2.98 10.45 8.51
N ASP A 51 -2.28 11.50 8.95
CA ASP A 51 -1.64 11.63 10.26
C ASP A 51 -1.90 13.02 10.86
N ALA A 52 -1.09 13.44 11.82
CA ALA A 52 -1.18 14.77 12.46
C ALA A 52 -0.92 15.94 11.49
N GLN A 53 -0.32 15.68 10.32
CA GLN A 53 -0.07 16.64 9.26
C GLN A 53 -1.18 16.64 8.18
N GLY A 54 -2.27 15.91 8.42
CA GLY A 54 -3.42 15.82 7.51
C GLY A 54 -3.25 14.73 6.46
N GLN A 55 -4.12 14.75 5.44
CA GLN A 55 -4.08 13.76 4.37
C GLN A 55 -3.04 14.13 3.31
N GLN A 56 -2.17 13.18 2.97
CA GLN A 56 -1.12 13.30 1.98
C GLN A 56 -1.13 12.10 1.03
N LEU A 57 -0.61 12.30 -0.18
CA LEU A 57 -0.28 11.21 -1.09
C LEU A 57 1.14 10.70 -0.77
N ARG A 58 1.29 9.38 -0.73
CA ARG A 58 2.57 8.68 -0.53
C ARG A 58 2.78 7.70 -1.68
N LEU A 59 4.05 7.45 -2.01
CA LEU A 59 4.47 6.41 -2.94
C LEU A 59 4.98 5.21 -2.14
N LEU A 60 4.67 4.01 -2.63
CA LEU A 60 5.21 2.75 -2.14
C LEU A 60 5.85 2.01 -3.31
N ASN A 61 7.11 1.65 -3.18
CA ASN A 61 7.77 0.75 -4.11
C ASN A 61 7.34 -0.70 -3.82
N LEU A 62 6.69 -1.36 -4.78
CA LEU A 62 6.11 -2.70 -4.58
C LEU A 62 7.14 -3.84 -4.56
N GLN A 63 8.37 -3.60 -5.02
CA GLN A 63 9.45 -4.59 -4.90
C GLN A 63 10.13 -4.55 -3.53
N THR A 64 10.28 -3.35 -2.95
CA THR A 64 11.06 -3.14 -1.72
C THR A 64 10.20 -2.88 -0.48
N HIS A 65 8.92 -2.56 -0.67
CA HIS A 65 7.97 -2.13 0.36
C HIS A 65 8.48 -0.95 1.19
N LYS A 66 9.13 0.01 0.51
CA LYS A 66 9.63 1.26 1.07
C LYS A 66 9.01 2.47 0.39
#